data_AF-A0A0G0N4L1-F1
#
_entry.id   AF-A0A0G0N4L1-F1
#
_cell.length_a   1.000
_cell.length_b   1.000
_cell.length_c   1.000
_cell.angle_alpha   90.00
_cell.angle_beta   90.00
_cell.angle_gamma   90.00
#
_symmetry.space_group_name_H-M   'P 1'
#
loop_
_entity.id
_entity.type
_entity.pdbx_description
1 polymer ?
#
loop_
_entity_poly.entity_id
_entity_poly.type
_entity_poly.pdbx_seq_one_letter_code
_entity_poly.pdbx_strand_id
1 'polypeptide(L)'
;MDVLNHQFQWPYDYNSGFQRDFGCVYILVNTNGQLVDVGQTESVNDRLPNHDRKQCWIRNSCPDKQLYVHLNQNEQYRLQLEGAIRNSYAPSCGIR
;
A
#
# COMPACT_ATOMS: atom_id res chain seq x y z
N MET A 1 -10.05 0.92 6.47
CA MET A 1 -9.25 0.28 7.53
C MET A 1 -8.61 1.38 8.35
N ASP A 2 -8.62 1.28 9.68
CA ASP A 2 -7.83 2.15 10.53
C ASP A 2 -6.45 1.54 10.76
N VAL A 3 -5.40 2.31 10.54
CA VAL A 3 -4.01 1.91 10.79
C VAL A 3 -3.29 3.06 11.46
N LEU A 4 -2.82 2.87 12.69
CA LEU A 4 -2.16 3.90 13.50
C LEU A 4 -2.99 5.21 13.63
N ASN A 5 -4.32 5.12 13.74
CA ASN A 5 -5.25 6.25 13.75
C ASN A 5 -5.36 7.00 12.40
N HIS A 6 -4.95 6.36 11.30
CA HIS A 6 -5.15 6.87 9.95
C HIS A 6 -6.17 6.03 9.20
N GLN A 7 -7.12 6.71 8.57
CA GLN A 7 -8.15 6.08 7.77
C GLN A 7 -7.64 5.78 6.36
N PHE A 8 -7.63 4.49 6.01
CA PHE A 8 -7.37 4.02 4.66
C PHE A 8 -8.65 3.56 3.96
N GLN A 9 -8.82 3.98 2.71
CA GLN A 9 -9.98 3.73 1.86
C GLN A 9 -9.79 2.48 0.99
N TRP A 10 -10.88 1.77 0.68
CA TRP A 10 -11.01 0.58 -0.17
C TRP A 10 -12.45 0.56 -0.74
N PRO A 11 -12.79 -0.08 -1.88
CA PRO A 11 -11.97 -0.95 -2.75
C PRO A 11 -11.18 -0.21 -3.81
N TYR A 12 -9.88 -0.47 -3.84
CA TYR A 12 -9.07 -0.18 -5.01
C TYR A 12 -8.54 -1.48 -5.58
N ASP A 13 -8.65 -1.61 -6.90
CA ASP A 13 -8.06 -2.72 -7.64
C ASP A 13 -6.85 -2.19 -8.41
N TYR A 14 -5.67 -2.69 -8.04
CA TYR A 14 -4.41 -2.31 -8.69
C TYR A 14 -4.38 -2.69 -10.18
N ASN A 15 -5.20 -3.67 -10.63
CA ASN A 15 -5.30 -4.04 -12.04
C ASN A 15 -6.23 -3.09 -12.82
N SER A 16 -7.26 -2.55 -12.17
CA SER A 16 -8.23 -1.66 -12.80
C SER A 16 -7.76 -0.20 -12.87
N GLY A 17 -6.70 0.15 -12.12
CA GLY A 17 -6.16 1.50 -12.08
C GLY A 17 -7.07 2.51 -11.36
N PHE A 18 -6.61 3.76 -11.26
CA PHE A 18 -7.35 4.84 -10.59
C PHE A 18 -7.79 5.88 -11.60
N GLN A 19 -9.03 6.37 -11.49
CA GLN A 19 -9.59 7.40 -12.37
C GLN A 19 -8.79 8.71 -12.36
N ARG A 20 -8.13 9.01 -11.24
CA ARG A 20 -7.26 10.17 -11.06
C ARG A 20 -5.95 9.72 -10.46
N ASP A 21 -4.88 10.39 -10.84
CA ASP A 21 -3.58 10.19 -10.24
C ASP A 21 -3.40 11.07 -9.00
N PHE A 22 -2.70 10.56 -8.00
CA PHE A 22 -2.49 11.24 -6.73
C PHE A 22 -1.37 10.61 -5.90
N GLY A 23 -0.84 11.41 -4.96
CA GLY A 23 0.06 10.93 -3.93
C GLY A 23 -0.68 10.27 -2.76
N CYS A 24 -0.19 9.12 -2.32
CA CYS A 24 -0.78 8.37 -1.21
C CYS A 24 0.22 7.45 -0.52
N VAL A 25 -0.13 7.02 0.70
CA VAL A 25 0.40 5.79 1.30
C VAL A 25 -0.58 4.66 0.93
N TYR A 26 -0.07 3.54 0.44
CA TYR A 26 -0.86 2.35 0.15
C TYR A 26 -0.47 1.20 1.09
N ILE A 27 -1.45 0.36 1.42
CA ILE A 27 -1.28 -0.86 2.20
C ILE A 27 -1.88 -2.00 1.40
N LEU A 28 -1.13 -3.10 1.30
CA LEU A 28 -1.59 -4.35 0.73
C LEU A 28 -1.85 -5.35 1.85
N VAL A 29 -3.06 -5.91 1.89
CA VAL A 29 -3.49 -6.89 2.88
C VAL A 29 -3.93 -8.16 2.18
N ASN A 30 -3.56 -9.33 2.69
CA ASN A 30 -4.07 -10.61 2.17
C ASN A 30 -5.45 -10.96 2.76
N THR A 31 -6.07 -12.05 2.30
CA THR A 31 -7.37 -12.51 2.81
C THR A 31 -7.40 -12.83 4.30
N ASN A 32 -6.25 -13.14 4.90
CA ASN A 32 -6.12 -13.41 6.33
C ASN A 32 -6.01 -12.13 7.17
N GLY A 33 -6.11 -10.95 6.54
CA GLY A 33 -5.96 -9.66 7.22
C GLY A 33 -4.50 -9.29 7.55
N GLN A 34 -3.52 -10.03 7.02
CA GLN A 34 -2.11 -9.77 7.28
C GLN A 34 -1.57 -8.70 6.32
N LEU A 35 -0.79 -7.77 6.88
CA LEU A 35 -0.15 -6.71 6.11
C LEU A 35 1.00 -7.29 5.29
N VAL A 36 0.86 -7.28 3.98
CA VAL A 36 1.84 -7.82 3.03
C VAL A 36 2.87 -6.78 2.66
N ASP A 37 2.43 -5.57 2.33
CA ASP A 37 3.32 -4.47 1.99
C ASP A 37 2.68 -3.14 2.39
N VAL A 38 3.53 -2.15 2.58
CA VAL A 38 3.16 -0.75 2.67
C VAL A 38 4.10 0.03 1.79
N GLY A 39 3.67 1.13 1.22
CA GLY A 39 4.58 2.05 0.57
C GLY A 39 3.93 3.38 0.29
N GLN A 40 4.72 4.31 -0.20
CA GLN A 40 4.22 5.61 -0.61
C GLN A 40 4.53 5.91 -2.08
N THR A 41 3.79 6.85 -2.64
CA THR A 41 4.02 7.38 -3.97
C THR A 41 3.47 8.80 -4.10
N GLU A 42 3.99 9.55 -5.07
CA GLU A 42 3.40 10.77 -5.61
C GLU A 42 2.40 10.50 -6.75
N SER A 43 2.54 9.35 -7.42
CA SER A 43 1.70 8.89 -8.52
C SER A 43 1.28 7.44 -8.29
N VAL A 44 0.01 7.22 -7.97
CA VAL A 44 -0.56 5.90 -7.73
C VAL A 44 -0.69 5.10 -9.03
N ASN A 45 -0.98 5.79 -10.13
CA ASN A 45 -1.16 5.19 -11.45
C ASN A 45 0.16 4.74 -12.08
N ASP A 46 1.28 5.36 -11.72
CA ASP A 46 2.60 4.86 -12.10
C ASP A 46 3.11 3.76 -11.15
N ARG A 47 3.03 4.00 -9.83
CA ARG A 47 3.69 3.14 -8.84
C ARG A 47 3.16 1.72 -8.80
N LEU A 48 1.83 1.52 -8.80
CA LEU A 48 1.25 0.21 -8.56
C LEU A 48 1.37 -0.73 -9.77
N PRO A 49 1.17 -0.28 -11.03
CA PRO A 49 1.42 -1.11 -12.20
C PRO A 49 2.91 -1.41 -12.42
N ASN A 50 3.81 -0.52 -12.03
CA ASN A 50 5.25 -0.69 -12.26
C ASN A 50 6.03 -1.19 -11.03
N HIS A 51 5.31 -1.71 -10.03
CA HIS A 51 5.92 -2.02 -8.74
C HIS A 51 6.90 -3.21 -8.79
N ASP A 52 8.16 -2.95 -8.42
CA ASP A 52 9.27 -3.92 -8.33
C ASP A 52 8.95 -5.13 -7.44
N ARG A 53 8.26 -4.88 -6.31
CA ARG A 53 7.84 -5.92 -5.36
C ARG A 53 6.63 -6.76 -5.77
N LYS A 54 6.06 -6.60 -6.96
CA LYS A 54 4.89 -7.39 -7.44
C LYS A 54 5.05 -8.90 -7.27
N GLN A 55 6.23 -9.42 -7.57
CA GLN A 55 6.52 -10.85 -7.44
C GLN A 55 6.45 -11.31 -5.97
N CYS A 56 6.86 -10.47 -5.02
CA CYS A 56 6.70 -10.76 -3.59
C CYS A 56 5.23 -10.76 -3.18
N TRP A 57 4.44 -9.79 -3.68
CA TRP A 57 3.01 -9.72 -3.41
C TRP A 57 2.28 -10.97 -3.91
N ILE A 58 2.59 -11.45 -5.11
CA ILE A 58 1.98 -12.66 -5.66
C ILE A 58 2.26 -13.87 -4.75
N ARG A 59 3.49 -14.02 -4.25
CA ARG A 59 3.84 -15.14 -3.37
C ARG A 59 3.16 -15.09 -1.99
N ASN A 60 2.93 -13.90 -1.45
CA ASN A 60 2.44 -13.73 -0.06
C ASN A 60 0.94 -13.40 0.06
N SER A 61 0.25 -13.15 -1.06
CA SER A 61 -1.14 -12.66 -1.06
C SER A 61 -2.06 -13.35 -2.08
N CYS A 62 -1.66 -14.48 -2.66
CA CYS A 62 -2.47 -15.17 -3.67
C CYS A 62 -3.66 -15.95 -3.05
N PRO A 63 -4.84 -15.97 -3.70
CA PRO A 63 -5.20 -15.23 -4.92
C PRO A 63 -5.69 -13.80 -4.65
N ASP A 64 -6.25 -13.53 -3.48
CA ASP A 64 -6.97 -12.30 -3.19
C ASP A 64 -6.21 -11.39 -2.23
N LYS A 65 -6.13 -10.12 -2.62
CA LYS A 65 -5.48 -9.06 -1.85
C LYS A 65 -6.29 -7.79 -1.93
N GLN A 66 -6.30 -7.05 -0.84
CA GLN A 66 -7.03 -5.80 -0.70
C GLN A 66 -6.02 -4.67 -0.67
N LEU A 67 -6.21 -3.70 -1.57
CA LEU A 67 -5.42 -2.48 -1.60
C LEU A 67 -6.17 -1.35 -0.90
N TYR A 68 -5.54 -0.84 0.14
CA TYR A 68 -6.03 0.27 0.94
C TYR A 68 -5.16 1.49 0.67
N VAL A 69 -5.75 2.67 0.52
CA VAL A 69 -4.97 3.91 0.28
C VAL A 69 -5.35 5.02 1.27
N HIS A 70 -4.34 5.78 1.69
CA HIS A 70 -4.48 7.00 2.47
C HIS A 70 -3.91 8.16 1.65
N LEU A 71 -4.80 9.04 1.20
CA LEU A 71 -4.47 10.19 0.37
C LEU A 71 -3.72 11.25 1.18
N ASN A 72 -2.52 11.64 0.71
CA ASN A 72 -1.80 12.77 1.28
C ASN A 72 -0.79 13.32 0.28
N GLN A 73 -0.83 14.64 0.03
CA GLN A 73 0.05 15.31 -0.93
C GLN A 73 1.44 15.61 -0.36
N ASN A 74 1.61 15.63 0.96
CA ASN A 74 2.87 15.91 1.61
C ASN A 74 3.79 14.68 1.62
N GLU A 75 4.91 14.73 0.91
CA GLU A 75 5.87 13.63 0.81
C GLU A 75 6.50 13.25 2.15
N GLN A 76 6.92 14.24 2.95
CA GLN A 76 7.53 13.99 4.25
C GLN A 76 6.57 13.25 5.18
N TYR A 77 5.29 13.63 5.17
CA TYR A 77 4.25 12.91 5.89
C TYR A 77 4.10 11.47 5.42
N ARG A 78 4.06 11.24 4.10
CA ARG A 78 3.95 9.88 3.55
C ARG A 78 5.14 9.01 3.93
N LEU A 79 6.36 9.55 3.89
CA LEU A 79 7.58 8.85 4.31
C LEU A 79 7.54 8.47 5.79
N GLN A 80 7.12 9.40 6.65
CA GLN A 80 6.99 9.17 8.09
C GLN A 80 5.93 8.09 8.39
N LEU A 81 4.76 8.18 7.75
CA LEU A 81 3.67 7.22 7.94
C LEU A 81 4.04 5.83 7.41
N GLU A 82 4.66 5.72 6.23
CA GLU A 82 5.17 4.44 5.71
C GLU A 82 6.14 3.82 6.71
N GLY A 83 7.13 4.59 7.19
CA GLY A 83 8.13 4.12 8.14
C GLY A 83 7.51 3.63 9.46
N ALA A 84 6.54 4.38 10.00
CA ALA A 84 5.81 4.00 11.20
C ALA A 84 5.06 2.67 11.01
N ILE A 85 4.34 2.52 9.90
CA ILE A 85 3.61 1.27 9.59
C ILE A 85 4.58 0.10 9.43
N ARG A 86 5.70 0.27 8.73
CA ARG A 86 6.71 -0.79 8.60
C ARG A 86 7.24 -1.25 9.95
N ASN A 87 7.56 -0.31 10.83
CA ASN A 87 8.09 -0.60 12.17
C ASN A 87 7.06 -1.30 13.08
N SER A 88 5.78 -0.94 12.96
CA SER A 88 4.72 -1.52 13.79
C SER A 88 4.25 -2.90 13.32
N TYR A 89 4.26 -3.16 12.02
CA TYR A 89 3.61 -4.36 11.45
C TYR A 89 4.55 -5.36 10.77
N ALA A 90 5.81 -4.99 10.50
CA ALA A 90 6.81 -5.85 9.86
C ALA A 90 6.28 -6.61 8.62
N PRO A 91 5.93 -5.89 7.53
CA PRO A 91 5.37 -6.52 6.32
C PRO A 91 6.26 -7.62 5.75
N SER A 92 5.62 -8.66 5.20
CA SER A 92 6.33 -9.78 4.56
C SER A 92 7.07 -9.37 3.26
N CYS A 93 6.63 -8.28 2.63
CA CYS A 93 7.29 -7.67 1.48
C CYS A 93 7.84 -6.27 1.80
N GLY A 94 8.88 -5.87 1.07
CA GLY A 94 9.50 -4.55 1.27
C GLY A 94 10.44 -4.49 2.48
N ILE A 95 10.90 -5.64 2.96
CA ILE A 95 12.08 -5.74 3.81
C ILE A 95 13.28 -5.25 2.98
N ARG A 96 14.02 -4.27 3.52
CA ARG A 96 15.28 -3.76 2.97
C ARG A 96 16.44 -4.33 3.75
#